data_AF-X1DH41-F1
#
_entry.id   AF-X1DH41-F1
#
_cell.length_a   1.000
_cell.length_b   1.000
_cell.length_c   1.000
_cell.angle_alpha   90.00
_cell.angle_beta   90.00
_cell.angle_gamma   90.00
#
_symmetry.space_group_name_H-M   'P 1'
#
loop_
_entity.id
_entity.type
_entity.pdbx_description
1 polymer ?
#
loop_
_entity_poly.entity_id
_entity_poly.type
_entity_poly.pdbx_seq_one_letter_code
_entity_poly.pdbx_strand_id
1 'polypeptide(L)'
;MRKKNGLESINYTEYNWGLIKKHIKEFKESKISVLPFVDLLTDQIDKLITDFKEINVLILEGLYSLNINHSVNLKVFIDLTYHDTEKAQILRGKEKFDEFRSKVLEREHEVVQSLKPKADLIITKDFDVVNVRDI
;
A
#
# COMPACT_ATOMS: atom_id res chain seq x y z
N MET A 1 -3.05 -17.94 0.53
CA MET A 1 -4.08 -17.32 1.40
C MET A 1 -5.33 -16.92 0.61
N ARG A 2 -5.23 -16.02 -0.39
CA ARG A 2 -6.39 -15.51 -1.17
C ARG A 2 -7.14 -16.56 -2.02
N LYS A 3 -6.43 -17.49 -2.69
CA LYS A 3 -7.07 -18.61 -3.43
C LYS A 3 -7.97 -19.52 -2.57
N LYS A 4 -7.72 -19.60 -1.26
CA LYS A 4 -8.45 -20.46 -0.32
C LYS A 4 -9.68 -19.77 0.30
N ASN A 5 -9.67 -18.44 0.38
CA ASN A 5 -10.69 -17.64 1.08
C ASN A 5 -11.65 -16.92 0.12
N GLY A 6 -11.44 -17.00 -1.19
CA GLY A 6 -12.28 -16.38 -2.21
C GLY A 6 -11.99 -14.89 -2.45
N LEU A 7 -12.44 -14.37 -3.59
CA LEU A 7 -12.18 -12.97 -4.02
C LEU A 7 -12.75 -11.93 -3.05
N GLU A 8 -13.87 -12.22 -2.39
CA GLU A 8 -14.51 -11.29 -1.45
C GLU A 8 -13.66 -10.99 -0.20
N SER A 9 -12.76 -11.91 0.16
CA SER A 9 -11.82 -11.71 1.28
C SER A 9 -10.72 -10.68 0.98
N ILE A 10 -10.57 -10.26 -0.28
CA ILE A 10 -9.55 -9.31 -0.72
C ILE A 10 -10.06 -7.90 -0.45
N ASN A 11 -9.59 -7.33 0.65
CA ASN A 11 -9.84 -5.95 1.04
C ASN A 11 -8.78 -5.49 2.06
N TYR A 12 -8.93 -4.27 2.57
CA TYR A 12 -8.01 -3.72 3.55
C TYR A 12 -7.93 -4.50 4.86
N THR A 13 -8.86 -5.40 5.19
CA THR A 13 -8.84 -6.19 6.44
C THR A 13 -7.76 -7.28 6.48
N GLU A 14 -7.10 -7.57 5.35
CA GLU A 14 -6.01 -8.55 5.25
C GLU A 14 -4.73 -8.12 6.01
N TYR A 15 -4.64 -6.84 6.39
CA TYR A 15 -3.45 -6.27 7.01
C TYR A 15 -3.56 -6.24 8.53
N ASN A 16 -2.43 -6.45 9.21
CA ASN A 16 -2.32 -6.22 10.65
C ASN A 16 -2.22 -4.71 10.95
N TRP A 17 -3.35 -4.02 10.91
CA TRP A 17 -3.42 -2.58 11.19
C TRP A 17 -2.95 -2.21 12.59
N GLY A 18 -3.08 -3.10 13.57
CA GLY A 18 -2.58 -2.89 14.93
C GLY A 18 -1.05 -2.74 14.93
N LEU A 19 -0.37 -3.63 14.20
CA LEU A 19 1.09 -3.60 14.05
C LEU A 19 1.55 -2.34 13.29
N ILE A 20 0.90 -2.02 12.17
CA ILE A 20 1.21 -0.80 11.40
C ILE A 20 1.05 0.46 12.26
N LYS A 21 -0.06 0.59 13.00
CA LYS A 21 -0.31 1.72 13.89
C LYS A 21 0.73 1.80 15.02
N LYS A 22 1.14 0.65 15.56
CA LYS A 22 2.23 0.58 16.55
C LYS A 22 3.53 1.15 15.98
N HIS A 23 3.92 0.74 14.77
CA HIS A 23 5.16 1.21 14.15
C HIS A 23 5.14 2.70 13.79
N ILE A 24 4.00 3.21 13.32
CA ILE A 24 3.82 4.67 13.11
C ILE A 24 3.97 5.43 14.42
N LYS A 25 3.43 4.90 15.52
CA LYS A 25 3.58 5.50 16.85
C LYS A 25 5.04 5.48 17.31
N GLU A 26 5.73 4.34 17.14
CA GLU A 26 7.15 4.20 17.49
C GLU A 26 8.04 5.16 16.69
N PHE A 27 7.72 5.39 15.41
CA PHE A 27 8.36 6.42 14.59
C PHE A 27 8.17 7.82 15.19
N LYS A 28 6.93 8.21 15.51
CA LYS A 28 6.63 9.52 16.12
C LYS A 28 7.28 9.72 17.48
N GLU A 29 7.53 8.64 18.21
CA GLU A 29 8.18 8.64 19.52
C GLU A 29 9.71 8.49 19.45
N SER A 30 10.30 8.49 18.24
CA SER A 30 11.74 8.35 18.03
C SER A 30 12.33 7.09 18.69
N LYS A 31 11.60 5.97 18.63
CA LYS A 31 12.00 4.71 19.26
C LYS A 31 12.86 3.85 18.33
N ILE A 32 13.70 3.03 18.94
CA ILE A 32 14.23 1.83 18.27
C ILE A 32 13.08 0.84 18.13
N SER A 33 12.81 0.44 16.89
CA SER A 33 11.71 -0.46 16.54
C SER A 33 12.20 -1.70 15.81
N VAL A 34 11.43 -2.77 15.93
CA VAL A 34 11.61 -4.02 15.19
C VAL A 34 10.42 -4.21 14.26
N LEU A 35 10.68 -4.07 12.97
CA LEU A 35 9.72 -4.15 11.88
C LEU A 35 9.78 -5.56 11.28
N PRO A 36 8.64 -6.15 10.88
CA PRO A 36 8.66 -7.34 10.03
C PRO A 36 9.23 -6.96 8.65
N PHE A 37 10.06 -7.83 8.09
CA PHE A 37 10.56 -7.71 6.74
C PHE A 37 10.21 -8.99 5.99
N VAL A 38 9.50 -8.88 4.88
CA VAL A 38 9.13 -10.05 4.06
C VAL A 38 10.16 -10.18 2.96
N ASP A 39 10.94 -11.26 3.00
CA ASP A 39 11.84 -11.62 1.92
C ASP A 39 11.02 -12.26 0.78
N LEU A 40 10.89 -11.53 -0.33
CA LEU A 40 10.13 -11.96 -1.50
C LEU A 40 10.78 -13.10 -2.29
N LEU A 41 12.05 -13.45 -2.01
CA LEU A 41 12.72 -14.58 -2.65
C LEU A 41 12.47 -15.89 -1.89
N THR A 42 12.41 -15.82 -0.57
CA THR A 42 12.32 -17.01 0.31
C THR A 42 10.96 -17.15 0.99
N ASP A 43 10.06 -16.17 0.85
CA ASP A 43 8.80 -16.02 1.57
C ASP A 43 8.97 -16.04 3.11
N GLN A 44 10.19 -15.78 3.61
CA GLN A 44 10.46 -15.73 5.05
C GLN A 44 10.12 -14.35 5.62
N ILE A 45 9.72 -14.34 6.90
CA ILE A 45 9.48 -13.11 7.65
C ILE A 45 10.66 -12.89 8.59
N ASP A 46 11.56 -12.00 8.18
CA ASP A 46 12.68 -11.52 8.96
C ASP A 46 12.29 -10.31 9.82
N LYS A 47 13.28 -9.83 10.58
CA LYS A 47 13.16 -8.65 11.44
C LYS A 47 14.16 -7.59 10.99
N LEU A 48 13.65 -6.40 10.69
CA LEU A 48 14.44 -5.20 10.48
C LEU A 48 14.45 -4.40 11.78
N ILE A 49 15.64 -4.06 12.29
CA ILE A 49 15.80 -3.17 13.45
C ILE A 49 16.15 -1.79 12.92
N THR A 50 15.46 -0.75 13.40
CA THR A 50 15.69 0.64 12.99
C THR A 50 15.54 1.56 14.18
N ASP A 51 16.48 2.49 14.33
CA ASP A 51 16.35 3.63 15.24
C ASP A 51 15.65 4.78 14.51
N PHE A 52 14.41 5.10 14.91
CA PHE A 52 13.66 6.18 14.28
C PHE A 52 14.13 7.58 14.68
N LYS A 53 15.05 7.73 15.64
CA LYS A 53 15.52 9.03 16.11
C LYS A 53 16.14 9.89 14.99
N GLU A 54 16.86 9.27 14.07
CA GLU A 54 17.56 9.95 12.97
C GLU A 54 16.70 10.02 11.69
N ILE A 55 15.46 9.52 11.71
CA ILE A 55 14.58 9.49 10.54
C ILE A 55 13.57 10.63 10.64
N ASN A 56 13.64 11.57 9.70
CA ASN A 56 12.72 12.73 9.69
C ASN A 56 11.42 12.46 8.91
N VAL A 57 11.45 11.53 7.96
CA VAL A 57 10.30 11.25 7.07
C VAL A 57 10.07 9.75 7.00
N LEU A 58 8.82 9.35 7.26
CA LEU A 58 8.34 7.98 7.07
C LEU A 58 7.34 7.95 5.91
N ILE A 59 7.67 7.19 4.87
CA ILE A 59 6.78 6.96 3.72
C ILE A 59 6.14 5.58 3.89
N LEU A 60 4.81 5.55 3.88
CA LEU A 60 4.01 4.32 3.96
C LEU A 60 3.41 4.07 2.58
N GLU A 61 4.01 3.16 1.84
CA GLU A 61 3.54 2.74 0.51
C GLU A 61 2.85 1.38 0.60
N GLY A 62 1.84 1.18 -0.25
CA GLY A 62 1.13 -0.08 -0.36
C GLY A 62 -0.34 0.11 -0.74
N LEU A 63 -0.93 -1.00 -1.17
CA LEU A 63 -2.24 -1.08 -1.79
C LEU A 63 -3.35 -0.35 -1.02
N TYR A 64 -3.39 -0.49 0.31
CA TYR A 64 -4.44 0.10 1.15
C TYR A 64 -3.94 1.18 2.12
N SER A 65 -2.78 1.78 1.85
CA SER A 65 -2.13 2.77 2.74
C SER A 65 -3.03 3.96 3.11
N LEU A 66 -3.92 4.40 2.21
CA LEU A 66 -4.88 5.48 2.47
C LEU A 66 -5.89 5.16 3.59
N ASN A 67 -6.05 3.88 3.95
CA ASN A 67 -6.90 3.44 5.05
C ASN A 67 -6.29 3.72 6.44
N ILE A 68 -5.03 4.17 6.51
CA ILE A 68 -4.42 4.64 7.75
C ILE A 68 -5.08 5.98 8.12
N ASN A 69 -5.71 6.06 9.28
CA ASN A 69 -6.44 7.26 9.72
C ASN A 69 -5.48 8.29 10.36
N HIS A 70 -5.92 9.02 11.40
CA HIS A 70 -5.37 10.23 12.05
C HIS A 70 -3.88 10.23 12.48
N SER A 71 -3.08 9.28 12.03
CA SER A 71 -1.66 9.12 12.35
C SER A 71 -0.72 9.55 11.21
N VAL A 72 -1.22 10.00 10.06
CA VAL A 72 -0.40 10.48 8.92
C VAL A 72 -0.63 11.96 8.64
N ASN A 73 0.37 12.62 8.05
CA ASN A 73 0.35 14.05 7.75
C ASN A 73 -0.09 14.38 6.31
N LEU A 74 0.09 13.44 5.38
CA LEU A 74 -0.22 13.60 3.97
C LEU A 74 -0.62 12.25 3.38
N LYS A 75 -1.70 12.23 2.59
CA LYS A 75 -2.15 11.06 1.83
C LYS A 75 -2.12 11.37 0.35
N VAL A 76 -1.39 10.56 -0.40
CA VAL A 76 -1.27 10.67 -1.86
C VAL A 76 -1.90 9.46 -2.51
N PHE A 77 -2.76 9.70 -3.50
CA PHE A 77 -3.36 8.65 -4.33
C PHE A 77 -2.82 8.74 -5.76
N ILE A 78 -2.30 7.63 -6.29
CA ILE A 78 -1.87 7.56 -7.69
C ILE A 78 -3.02 6.96 -8.49
N ASP A 79 -3.65 7.77 -9.34
CA ASP A 79 -4.84 7.41 -10.12
C ASP A 79 -4.47 6.69 -11.42
N LEU A 80 -3.72 5.60 -11.27
CA LEU A 80 -3.41 4.66 -12.34
C LEU A 80 -4.20 3.37 -12.14
N THR A 81 -4.68 2.80 -13.23
CA THR A 81 -5.33 1.50 -13.23
C THR A 81 -4.31 0.37 -13.40
N TYR A 82 -4.72 -0.86 -13.11
CA TYR A 82 -3.87 -2.03 -13.41
C TYR A 82 -3.65 -2.21 -14.93
N HIS A 83 -4.57 -1.73 -15.76
CA HIS A 83 -4.40 -1.68 -17.22
C HIS A 83 -3.29 -0.69 -17.64
N ASP A 84 -3.24 0.48 -17.00
CA ASP A 84 -2.21 1.49 -17.30
C ASP A 84 -0.80 0.98 -16.96
N THR A 85 -0.70 0.12 -15.94
CA THR A 85 0.57 -0.39 -15.43
C THR A 85 0.96 -1.77 -16.00
N GLU A 86 0.10 -2.43 -16.77
CA GLU A 86 0.27 -3.80 -17.27
C GLU A 86 1.59 -3.98 -18.03
N LYS A 87 1.86 -3.12 -19.02
CA LYS A 87 3.10 -3.19 -19.83
C LYS A 87 4.36 -3.09 -18.96
N ALA A 88 4.35 -2.17 -17.98
CA ALA A 88 5.46 -1.99 -17.06
C ALA A 88 5.59 -3.15 -16.06
N GLN A 89 4.49 -3.84 -15.72
CA GLN A 89 4.53 -5.05 -14.88
C GLN A 89 5.14 -6.24 -15.62
N ILE A 90 4.75 -6.43 -16.90
CA ILE A 90 5.29 -7.48 -17.78
C ILE A 90 6.80 -7.31 -17.96
N LEU A 91 7.26 -6.08 -18.27
CA LEU A 91 8.69 -5.79 -18.43
C LEU A 91 9.51 -6.05 -17.16
N ARG A 92 8.90 -5.92 -15.97
CA ARG A 92 9.55 -6.18 -14.68
C ARG A 92 9.46 -7.64 -14.25
N GLY A 93 8.77 -8.50 -14.99
CA GLY A 93 8.63 -9.93 -14.69
C GLY A 93 7.97 -10.23 -13.34
N LYS A 94 7.13 -9.32 -12.82
CA LYS A 94 6.64 -9.38 -11.44
C LYS A 94 5.79 -10.62 -11.15
N GLU A 95 4.84 -10.97 -12.02
CA GLU A 95 3.92 -12.10 -11.78
C GLU A 95 3.42 -12.72 -13.10
N LYS A 96 3.08 -14.02 -13.05
CA LYS A 96 2.42 -14.71 -14.16
C LYS A 96 0.97 -14.24 -14.26
N PHE A 97 0.61 -13.66 -15.41
CA PHE A 97 -0.75 -13.20 -15.65
C PHE A 97 -1.66 -14.40 -15.97
N ASP A 98 -2.59 -14.72 -15.08
CA ASP A 98 -3.63 -15.72 -15.28
C ASP A 98 -5.03 -15.11 -15.01
N GLU A 99 -6.10 -15.83 -15.42
CA GLU A 99 -7.48 -15.33 -15.28
C GLU A 99 -7.83 -15.02 -13.82
N PHE A 100 -7.29 -15.78 -12.87
CA PHE A 100 -7.49 -15.54 -11.45
C PHE A 100 -6.80 -14.24 -11.02
N ARG A 101 -5.57 -13.97 -11.48
CA ARG A 101 -4.84 -12.75 -11.17
C ARG A 101 -5.55 -11.52 -11.71
N SER A 102 -6.16 -11.59 -12.89
CA SER A 102 -6.97 -10.50 -13.44
C SER A 102 -8.13 -10.15 -12.52
N LYS A 103 -8.89 -11.15 -12.03
CA LYS A 103 -10.00 -10.94 -11.08
C LYS A 103 -9.52 -10.38 -9.74
N VAL A 104 -8.34 -10.79 -9.28
CA VAL A 104 -7.70 -10.20 -8.09
C VAL A 104 -7.37 -8.73 -8.33
N LEU A 105 -6.73 -8.39 -9.46
CA LEU A 105 -6.37 -7.00 -9.78
C LEU A 105 -7.59 -6.09 -9.86
N GLU A 106 -8.66 -6.55 -10.50
CA GLU A 106 -9.93 -5.84 -10.56
C GLU A 106 -10.50 -5.58 -9.16
N ARG A 107 -10.55 -6.62 -8.33
CA ARG A 107 -11.03 -6.49 -6.95
C ARG A 107 -10.16 -5.56 -6.09
N GLU A 108 -8.84 -5.68 -6.20
CA GLU A 108 -7.89 -4.79 -5.54
C GLU A 108 -8.14 -3.33 -5.98
N HIS A 109 -8.33 -3.11 -7.28
CA HIS A 109 -8.59 -1.80 -7.86
C HIS A 109 -9.90 -1.19 -7.33
N GLU A 110 -11.00 -1.95 -7.25
CA GLU A 110 -12.26 -1.48 -6.65
C GLU A 110 -12.06 -1.00 -5.22
N VAL A 111 -11.37 -1.79 -4.39
CA VAL A 111 -11.11 -1.44 -2.98
C VAL A 111 -10.23 -0.20 -2.90
N VAL A 112 -9.19 -0.11 -3.72
CA VAL A 112 -8.30 1.07 -3.80
C VAL A 112 -9.08 2.31 -4.19
N GLN A 113 -9.92 2.24 -5.23
CA GLN A 113 -10.74 3.36 -5.68
C GLN A 113 -11.70 3.84 -4.59
N SER A 114 -12.25 2.93 -3.77
CA SER A 114 -13.09 3.31 -2.62
C SER A 114 -12.33 4.15 -1.56
N LEU A 115 -10.99 4.11 -1.56
CA LEU A 115 -10.15 4.89 -0.66
C LEU A 115 -9.73 6.25 -1.24
N LYS A 116 -9.92 6.48 -2.55
CA LYS A 116 -9.55 7.75 -3.23
C LYS A 116 -10.09 9.00 -2.53
N PRO A 117 -11.34 9.05 -2.01
CA PRO A 117 -11.84 10.22 -1.28
C PRO A 117 -11.10 10.55 0.01
N LYS A 118 -10.23 9.66 0.51
CA LYS A 118 -9.40 9.89 1.70
C LYS A 118 -8.07 10.58 1.37
N ALA A 119 -7.76 10.82 0.11
CA ALA A 119 -6.50 11.43 -0.29
C ALA A 119 -6.52 12.95 -0.05
N ASP A 120 -5.35 13.52 0.19
CA ASP A 120 -5.14 14.97 0.17
C ASP A 120 -4.68 15.41 -1.23
N LEU A 121 -3.86 14.58 -1.89
CA LEU A 121 -3.34 14.79 -3.24
C LEU A 121 -3.66 13.61 -4.14
N ILE A 122 -3.95 13.89 -5.41
CA ILE A 122 -4.09 12.90 -6.47
C ILE A 122 -3.02 13.15 -7.52
N ILE A 123 -2.27 12.10 -7.86
CA ILE A 123 -1.42 12.06 -9.05
C ILE A 123 -2.27 11.50 -10.19
N THR A 124 -2.54 12.31 -11.20
CA THR A 124 -3.35 11.92 -12.35
C THR A 124 -2.62 10.93 -13.25
N LYS A 125 -3.32 10.37 -14.24
CA LYS A 125 -2.72 9.52 -15.27
C LYS A 125 -1.67 10.25 -16.12
N ASP A 126 -1.78 11.56 -16.24
CA ASP A 126 -0.83 12.42 -16.95
C ASP A 126 0.33 12.88 -16.04
N PHE A 127 0.39 12.35 -14.81
CA PHE A 127 1.38 12.66 -13.77
C PHE A 127 1.30 14.08 -13.21
N ASP A 128 0.17 14.76 -13.40
CA ASP A 128 -0.12 16.02 -12.72
C ASP A 128 -0.47 15.79 -11.24
N VAL A 129 -0.15 16.75 -10.39
CA VAL A 129 -0.50 16.72 -8.96
C VAL A 129 -1.66 17.67 -8.71
N VAL A 130 -2.78 17.13 -8.25
CA VAL A 130 -3.99 17.90 -7.95
C VAL A 130 -4.33 17.79 -6.47
N ASN A 131 -4.67 18.92 -5.84
CA ASN A 131 -5.20 18.91 -4.48
C ASN A 131 -6.67 18.51 -4.51
N VAL A 132 -7.09 17.56 -3.67
CA VAL A 132 -8.48 17.08 -3.64
C VAL A 132 -9.47 18.21 -3.28
N ARG A 133 -9.02 19.27 -2.59
CA ARG A 133 -9.86 20.43 -2.26
C ARG A 133 -10.15 21.35 -3.45
N ASP A 134 -9.40 21.21 -4.54
CA ASP A 134 -9.51 22.05 -5.73
C ASP A 134 -10.40 21.40 -6.81
N ILE A 135 -10.98 20.22 -6.53
CA ILE A 135 -11.82 19.42 -7.44
C ILE A 135 -13.28 19.42 -6.97
#